data_AF-X1JYK1-F1
#
_entry.id   AF-X1JYK1-F1
#
_cell.length_a   1.000
_cell.length_b   1.000
_cell.length_c   1.000
_cell.angle_alpha   90.00
_cell.angle_beta   90.00
_cell.angle_gamma   90.00
#
_symmetry.space_group_name_H-M   'P 1'
#
loop_
_entity.id
_entity.type
_entity.pdbx_description
1 polymer ?
#
loop_
_entity_poly.entity_id
_entity_poly.type
_entity_poly.pdbx_seq_one_letter_code
_entity_poly.pdbx_strand_id
1 'polypeptide(L)' 'MSAGNIYLTFEGHERLLKELEFLKTVRRRELSREIGIARSHGDISENAEYDAAKEAQAFNEKKIAELEES' A
#
# COMPACT_ATOMS: atom_id res chain seq x y z
N MET A 1 11.57 -22.16 4.18
CA MET A 1 10.20 -22.10 4.74
C MET A 1 9.28 -22.68 3.68
N SER A 2 8.48 -23.69 4.00
CA SER A 2 7.56 -24.30 3.03
C SER A 2 6.46 -23.30 2.72
N ALA A 3 6.42 -22.79 1.50
CA ALA A 3 5.22 -22.14 0.97
C ALA A 3 4.11 -23.19 1.04
N GLY A 4 3.25 -23.09 2.06
CA GLY A 4 2.05 -23.90 2.14
C GLY A 4 1.25 -23.58 0.89
N ASN A 5 1.00 -24.60 0.06
CA ASN A 5 0.28 -24.45 -1.20
C ASN A 5 -1.11 -23.86 -0.87
N ILE A 6 -1.26 -22.53 -0.96
CA ILE A 6 -2.51 -21.86 -0.69
C ILE A 6 -3.42 -22.25 -1.85
N TYR A 7 -4.32 -23.21 -1.61
CA TYR A 7 -5.35 -23.56 -2.57
C TYR A 7 -6.38 -22.42 -2.61
N LEU A 8 -6.04 -21.34 -3.30
CA LEU A 8 -6.98 -20.29 -3.63
C LEU A 8 -7.94 -20.81 -4.70
N THR A 9 -9.22 -20.51 -4.54
CA THR A 9 -10.15 -20.63 -5.66
C THR A 9 -9.71 -19.65 -6.75
N PHE A 10 -10.03 -19.93 -8.01
CA PHE A 10 -9.75 -19.02 -9.13
C PHE A 10 -10.21 -17.58 -8.84
N GLU A 11 -11.40 -17.44 -8.25
CA GLU A 11 -11.94 -16.15 -7.82
C GLU A 11 -11.15 -15.49 -6.68
N GLY A 12 -10.62 -16.28 -5.74
CA GLY A 12 -9.74 -15.76 -4.68
C GLY A 12 -8.44 -15.20 -5.25
N HIS A 13 -7.82 -15.92 -6.19
CA HIS A 13 -6.61 -15.48 -6.87
C HIS A 13 -6.85 -14.20 -7.71
N GLU A 14 -7.93 -14.14 -8.48
CA GLU A 14 -8.26 -12.93 -9.26
C GLU A 14 -8.51 -11.70 -8.36
N ARG A 15 -9.13 -11.89 -7.19
CA ARG A 15 -9.34 -10.80 -6.22
C ARG A 15 -8.01 -10.26 -5.69
N LEU A 16 -7.08 -11.15 -5.33
CA LEU A 16 -5.75 -10.76 -4.85
C LEU A 16 -4.95 -10.04 -5.93
N LEU A 17 -5.01 -10.48 -7.19
CA LEU A 17 -4.36 -9.78 -8.30
C LEU A 17 -4.95 -8.38 -8.54
N LYS A 18 -6.28 -8.24 -8.48
CA LYS A 18 -6.95 -6.93 -8.62
C LYS A 18 -6.59 -5.99 -7.47
N GLU A 19 -6.54 -6.51 -6.25
CA GLU A 19 -6.10 -5.76 -5.07
C GLU A 19 -4.65 -5.32 -5.24
N LEU A 20 -3.75 -6.23 -5.61
CA LEU A 20 -2.33 -5.93 -5.84
C LEU A 20 -2.15 -4.83 -6.91
N GLU A 21 -2.85 -4.94 -8.03
CA GLU A 21 -2.80 -3.94 -9.10
C GLU A 21 -3.28 -2.56 -8.63
N PHE A 22 -4.38 -2.52 -7.86
CA PHE A 22 -4.88 -1.29 -7.27
C PHE A 22 -3.85 -0.66 -6.30
N LEU A 23 -3.26 -1.48 -5.42
CA LEU A 23 -2.27 -1.02 -4.44
C LEU A 23 -1.02 -0.45 -5.12
N LYS A 24 -0.52 -1.12 -6.17
CA LYS A 24 0.68 -0.72 -6.92
C LYS A 24 0.48 0.51 -7.79
N THR A 25 -0.73 0.71 -8.31
CA THR A 25 -1.00 1.78 -9.27
C THR A 25 -1.76 2.94 -8.66
N VAL A 26 -3.00 2.74 -8.23
CA VAL A 26 -3.88 3.82 -7.79
C VAL A 26 -3.48 4.28 -6.40
N ARG A 27 -3.46 3.37 -5.43
CA ARG A 27 -3.25 3.73 -4.02
C ARG A 27 -1.86 4.31 -3.76
N ARG A 28 -0.81 3.72 -4.33
CA ARG A 28 0.56 4.25 -4.23
C ARG A 28 0.67 5.70 -4.75
N ARG A 29 -0.01 6.02 -5.86
CA ARG A 29 -0.04 7.39 -6.42
C ARG A 29 -0.82 8.35 -5.53
N GLU A 30 -1.93 7.93 -4.93
CA GLU A 30 -2.70 8.73 -3.98
C GLU A 30 -1.87 9.09 -2.75
N LEU A 31 -1.25 8.10 -2.12
CA LEU A 31 -0.41 8.30 -0.93
C LEU A 31 0.76 9.25 -1.24
N SER A 32 1.40 9.09 -2.40
CA SER A 32 2.44 10.03 -2.83
C SER A 32 1.93 11.47 -3.00
N ARG A 33 0.68 11.66 -3.44
CA ARG A 33 0.07 12.99 -3.54
C ARG A 33 -0.28 13.54 -2.16
N GLU A 34 -0.86 12.74 -1.28
CA GLU A 34 -1.18 13.10 0.11
C GLU A 34 0.08 13.58 0.85
N ILE A 35 1.18 12.82 0.75
CA ILE A 35 2.49 13.22 1.31
C ILE A 35 2.98 14.53 0.70
N GLY A 36 2.83 14.72 -0.61
CA GLY A 36 3.24 15.95 -1.30
C GLY A 36 2.44 17.17 -0.84
N ILE A 37 1.13 17.02 -0.66
CA ILE A 37 0.24 18.06 -0.13
C ILE A 37 0.63 18.40 1.30
N ALA A 38 0.72 17.39 2.18
CA ALA A 38 1.11 17.62 3.57
C ALA A 38 2.48 18.30 3.68
N ARG A 39 3.45 17.92 2.85
CA ARG A 39 4.77 18.56 2.77
C ARG A 39 4.71 20.03 2.34
N SER A 40 3.73 20.43 1.53
CA SER A 40 3.57 21.83 1.11
C SER A 40 3.02 22.75 2.20
N HIS A 41 2.48 22.20 3.30
CA HIS A 41 1.87 22.97 4.38
C HIS A 41 2.90 23.60 5.35
N GLY A 42 4.20 23.42 5.11
CA GLY A 42 5.26 24.09 5.84
C GLY A 42 5.97 23.17 6.82
N ASP A 43 5.85 23.44 8.12
CA ASP A 43 6.58 22.68 9.13
C ASP A 43 6.06 21.24 9.22
N ILE A 44 6.91 20.29 8.84
CA ILE A 44 6.58 18.88 8.78
C ILE A 44 6.62 18.26 10.18
N SER A 45 7.37 18.85 11.10
CA SER A 45 7.67 18.26 12.41
C SER A 45 6.47 18.11 13.34
N GLU A 46 5.39 18.86 13.10
CA GLU A 46 4.11 18.76 13.82
C GLU A 46 2.93 18.38 12.91
N ASN A 47 3.21 18.00 11.66
CA ASN A 47 2.19 17.76 10.65
C ASN A 47 1.63 16.33 10.76
N ALA A 48 0.55 16.19 11.53
CA ALA A 48 -0.14 14.92 11.73
C ALA A 48 -0.61 14.27 10.42
N GLU A 49 -1.00 15.07 9.41
CA GLU A 49 -1.39 14.56 8.09
C GLU A 49 -0.20 13.96 7.33
N TYR A 50 0.99 14.54 7.47
CA TYR A 50 2.22 14.01 6.86
C TYR A 50 2.59 12.66 7.47
N ASP A 51 2.58 12.57 8.81
CA ASP A 51 2.90 11.34 9.51
C ASP A 51 1.90 10.23 9.17
N ALA A 52 0.61 10.54 9.17
CA ALA A 52 -0.43 9.60 8.77
C ALA A 52 -0.27 9.13 7.31
N ALA A 53 0.05 10.04 6.39
CA ALA A 53 0.27 9.69 4.98
C ALA A 53 1.52 8.83 4.79
N LYS A 54 2.59 9.07 5.58
CA LYS A 54 3.81 8.25 5.59
C LYS A 54 3.57 6.86 6.17
N GLU A 55 2.81 6.75 7.25
CA GLU A 55 2.42 5.47 7.84
C GLU A 55 1.55 4.67 6.85
N ALA A 56 0.55 5.31 6.25
CA ALA A 56 -0.30 4.67 5.23
C ALA A 56 0.50 4.20 4.01
N GLN A 57 1.50 4.95 3.58
CA GLN A 57 2.48 4.51 2.57
C GLN A 57 3.22 3.25 3.00
N ALA A 58 3.76 3.21 4.23
CA ALA A 58 4.48 2.05 4.73
C ALA A 58 3.59 0.79 4.79
N PHE A 59 2.35 0.93 5.24
CA PHE A 59 1.38 -0.18 5.25
C PHE A 59 1.04 -0.66 3.83
N ASN A 60 0.83 0.25 2.88
CA ASN A 60 0.57 -0.09 1.48
C ASN A 60 1.74 -0.92 0.89
N GLU A 61 2.97 -0.48 1.10
CA GLU A 61 4.15 -1.19 0.59
C GLU A 61 4.34 -2.56 1.25
N LYS A 62 4.10 -2.66 2.57
CA LYS A 62 4.12 -3.95 3.26
C LYS A 62 3.09 -4.92 2.69
N LYS A 63 1.86 -4.45 2.44
CA LYS A 63 0.79 -5.26 1.87
C LYS A 63 1.12 -5.74 0.45
N ILE A 64 1.74 -4.88 -0.37
CA ILE A 64 2.21 -5.26 -1.71
C ILE A 64 3.25 -6.37 -1.61
N ALA A 65 4.24 -6.25 -0.72
CA ALA A 65 5.26 -7.28 -0.54
C ALA A 65 4.64 -8.62 -0.10
N GLU A 66 3.72 -8.60 0.87
CA GLU A 66 3.01 -9.82 1.31
C GLU A 66 2.22 -10.48 0.17
N LEU A 67 1.57 -9.70 -0.68
CA LEU A 67 0.80 -10.20 -1.83
C LEU A 67 1.68 -10.69 -3.00
N GLU A 68 2.89 -10.13 -3.16
CA GLU A 68 3.86 -10.58 -4.18
C GLU A 68 4.62 -11.85 -3.76
N GLU A 69 4.76 -12.09 -2.44
CA GLU A 69 5.36 -13.31 -1.88
C GLU A 69 4.38 -14.48 -1.72
N SER A 70 3.07 -14.22 -1.85
CA SER A 70 1.96 -15.21 -1.71
C SER A 70 1.74 -16.06 -2.95
#